data_AF-A0A2D8A8S3-F1
#
_entry.id   AF-A0A2D8A8S3-F1
#
_cell.length_a   1.000
_cell.length_b   1.000
_cell.length_c   1.000
_cell.angle_alpha   90.00
_cell.angle_beta   90.00
_cell.angle_gamma   90.00
#
_symmetry.space_group_name_H-M   'P 1'
#
loop_
_entity.id
_entity.type
_entity.pdbx_description
1 polymer ?
#
loop_
_entity_poly.entity_id
_entity_poly.type
_entity_poly.pdbx_seq_one_letter_code
_entity_poly.pdbx_strand_id
1 'polypeptide(L)'
;MLKHRFVFSTLLTALVAVVSVFSAASALADSAVWKVSKGSDYFYLGGSAHLLPASDFPLPAPYQRAFADSDVLVLETELPKTPQAQQEFISMLQYSDGRTLQQVLSADVYRQLADYLTANGANLNDLQRFTPGFILMLATQIESQKIGIAGEGVDAYFQQQAENAEKPIWFLEALSYQAQVLAELGQGDEDDFVVRMLA
;
A
#
# COMPACT_ATOMS: atom_id res chain seq x y z
N MET A 1 -64.12 14.60 11.34
CA MET A 1 -62.87 15.20 11.86
C MET A 1 -61.75 14.17 12.16
N LEU A 2 -62.04 13.02 12.77
CA LEU A 2 -61.02 12.03 13.17
C LEU A 2 -60.27 11.36 11.99
N LYS A 3 -60.94 11.08 10.87
CA LYS A 3 -60.36 10.42 9.69
C LYS A 3 -59.28 11.26 8.99
N HIS A 4 -59.46 12.58 8.91
CA HIS A 4 -58.48 13.48 8.28
C HIS A 4 -57.20 13.62 9.11
N ARG A 5 -57.29 13.57 10.45
CA ARG A 5 -56.12 13.57 11.35
C ARG A 5 -55.29 12.29 11.23
N PHE A 6 -55.95 11.16 11.01
CA PHE A 6 -55.29 9.86 10.81
C PHE A 6 -54.53 9.81 9.48
N VAL A 7 -55.18 10.22 8.38
CA VAL A 7 -54.55 10.25 7.04
C VAL A 7 -53.38 11.24 6.98
N PHE A 8 -53.49 12.41 7.63
CA PHE A 8 -52.41 13.38 7.70
C PHE A 8 -51.21 12.86 8.52
N SER A 9 -51.47 12.13 9.61
CA SER A 9 -50.42 11.47 10.40
C SER A 9 -49.71 10.38 9.60
N THR A 10 -50.44 9.55 8.85
CA THR A 10 -49.84 8.47 8.03
C THR A 10 -49.01 9.04 6.88
N LEU A 11 -49.48 10.11 6.22
CA LEU A 11 -48.73 10.80 5.16
C LEU A 11 -47.46 11.49 5.68
N LEU A 12 -47.51 12.11 6.85
CA LEU A 12 -46.34 12.74 7.47
C LEU A 12 -45.30 11.69 7.89
N THR A 13 -45.73 10.55 8.40
CA THR A 13 -44.84 9.45 8.81
C THR A 13 -44.17 8.80 7.59
N ALA A 14 -44.93 8.62 6.49
CA ALA A 14 -44.39 8.11 5.22
C ALA A 14 -43.39 9.10 4.60
N LEU A 15 -43.64 10.41 4.69
CA LEU A 15 -42.72 11.45 4.21
C LEU A 15 -41.41 11.46 5.00
N VAL A 16 -41.47 11.37 6.34
CA VAL A 16 -40.28 11.30 7.20
C VAL A 16 -39.48 10.03 6.91
N ALA A 17 -40.12 8.88 6.71
CA ALA A 17 -39.44 7.63 6.36
C ALA A 17 -38.73 7.72 4.99
N VAL A 18 -39.36 8.32 3.98
CA VAL A 18 -38.75 8.53 2.65
C VAL A 18 -37.55 9.49 2.74
N VAL A 19 -37.67 10.62 3.44
CA VAL A 19 -36.55 11.57 3.64
C VAL A 19 -35.37 10.94 4.41
N SER A 20 -35.66 10.06 5.37
CA SER A 20 -34.64 9.32 6.14
C SER A 20 -33.86 8.33 5.26
N VAL A 21 -34.54 7.67 4.32
CA VAL A 21 -33.91 6.74 3.35
C VAL A 21 -33.07 7.50 2.32
N PHE A 22 -33.48 8.70 1.90
CA PHE A 22 -32.70 9.55 0.98
C PHE A 22 -31.51 10.28 1.66
N SER A 23 -31.52 10.40 2.99
CA SER A 23 -30.43 11.01 3.76
C SER A 23 -29.31 10.01 4.12
N ALA A 24 -29.50 8.72 3.84
CA ALA A 24 -28.41 7.74 3.74
C ALA A 24 -27.64 7.92 2.41
N ALA A 25 -27.41 9.18 2.01
CA ALA A 25 -26.48 9.52 0.96
C ALA A 25 -25.15 8.87 1.32
N SER A 26 -24.71 8.02 0.41
CA SER A 26 -23.58 7.12 0.54
C SER A 26 -22.39 7.83 1.17
N ALA A 27 -22.08 7.51 2.43
CA ALA A 27 -20.78 7.79 3.01
C ALA A 27 -19.75 6.83 2.37
N LEU A 28 -19.61 6.93 1.05
CA LEU A 28 -18.50 6.34 0.34
C LEU A 28 -17.32 7.27 0.62
N ALA A 29 -16.31 6.76 1.31
CA ALA A 29 -15.05 7.48 1.42
C ALA A 29 -14.49 7.63 -0.01
N ASP A 30 -14.49 8.85 -0.52
CA ASP A 30 -14.05 9.20 -1.89
C ASP A 30 -12.52 9.16 -2.04
N SER A 31 -11.81 8.82 -0.95
CA SER A 31 -10.36 8.76 -0.86
C SER A 31 -9.94 7.94 0.36
N ALA A 32 -8.76 7.32 0.32
CA ALA A 32 -8.13 6.69 1.47
C ALA A 32 -7.47 7.73 2.39
N VAL A 33 -8.22 8.76 2.81
CA VAL A 33 -7.74 9.81 3.73
C VAL A 33 -8.73 9.96 4.87
N TRP A 34 -8.23 9.80 6.09
CA TRP A 34 -9.00 9.95 7.33
C TRP A 34 -8.41 11.06 8.18
N LYS A 35 -9.26 11.92 8.73
CA LYS A 35 -8.87 12.87 9.78
C LYS A 35 -9.21 12.26 11.14
N VAL A 36 -8.22 12.13 12.00
CA VAL A 36 -8.39 11.69 13.39
C VAL A 36 -8.17 12.91 14.27
N SER A 37 -9.15 13.25 15.12
CA SER A 37 -9.07 14.45 15.96
C SER A 37 -9.55 14.23 17.39
N LYS A 38 -8.97 15.00 18.32
CA LYS A 38 -9.38 15.11 19.72
C LYS A 38 -9.28 16.58 20.15
N GLY A 39 -10.41 17.27 20.16
CA GLY A 39 -10.43 18.72 20.43
C GLY A 39 -9.78 19.49 19.29
N SER A 40 -8.76 20.31 19.59
CA SER A 40 -7.96 21.03 18.59
C SER A 40 -6.86 20.17 17.95
N ASP A 41 -6.49 19.06 18.57
CA ASP A 41 -5.41 18.21 18.08
C ASP A 41 -5.94 17.26 17.00
N TYR A 42 -5.21 17.14 15.89
CA TYR A 42 -5.56 16.22 14.83
C TYR A 42 -4.33 15.73 14.07
N PHE A 43 -4.50 14.60 13.38
CA PHE A 43 -3.61 14.18 12.30
C PHE A 43 -4.45 13.60 11.16
N TYR A 44 -3.83 13.49 10.00
CA TYR A 44 -4.40 12.80 8.85
C TYR A 44 -3.69 11.47 8.65
N LEU A 45 -4.47 10.41 8.44
CA LEU A 45 -3.98 9.13 7.96
C LEU A 45 -4.32 9.02 6.48
N GLY A 46 -3.31 9.01 5.63
CA GLY A 46 -3.46 8.77 4.19
C GLY A 46 -2.96 7.37 3.85
N GLY A 47 -3.79 6.56 3.19
CA GLY A 47 -3.34 5.32 2.58
C GLY A 47 -2.39 5.62 1.43
N SER A 48 -1.39 4.76 1.25
CA SER A 48 -0.39 4.90 0.19
C SER A 48 -0.29 3.62 -0.64
N ALA A 49 0.07 3.78 -1.91
CA ALA A 49 0.61 2.74 -2.76
C ALA A 49 1.93 3.29 -3.32
N HIS A 50 2.99 2.48 -3.32
CA HIS A 50 4.30 2.88 -3.83
C HIS A 50 4.34 3.07 -5.36
N LEU A 51 3.37 2.47 -6.07
CA LEU A 51 3.23 2.59 -7.51
C LEU A 51 1.76 2.89 -7.83
N LEU A 52 1.53 3.89 -8.67
CA LEU A 52 0.23 4.21 -9.23
C LEU A 52 0.31 4.32 -10.76
N PRO A 53 -0.77 4.03 -11.50
CA PRO A 53 -0.85 4.41 -12.89
C PRO A 53 -0.91 5.93 -13.02
N ALA A 54 -0.34 6.47 -14.08
CA ALA A 54 -0.33 7.93 -14.30
C ALA A 54 -1.74 8.54 -14.40
N SER A 55 -2.75 7.73 -14.75
CA SER A 55 -4.17 8.14 -14.81
C SER A 55 -4.78 8.49 -13.45
N ASP A 56 -4.17 8.05 -12.35
CA ASP A 56 -4.68 8.29 -11.00
C ASP A 56 -4.24 9.66 -10.46
N PHE A 57 -3.49 10.43 -11.26
CA PHE A 57 -3.12 11.80 -10.97
C PHE A 57 -4.01 12.81 -11.72
N PRO A 58 -4.37 13.95 -11.08
CA PRO A 58 -4.03 14.31 -9.70
C PRO A 58 -4.77 13.45 -8.68
N LEU A 59 -4.10 13.18 -7.55
CA LEU A 59 -4.70 12.44 -6.44
C LEU A 59 -6.00 13.12 -5.95
N PRO A 60 -6.95 12.36 -5.38
CA PRO A 60 -8.19 12.91 -4.85
C PRO A 60 -7.96 14.11 -3.94
N ALA A 61 -8.82 15.13 -4.07
CA ALA A 61 -8.70 16.39 -3.34
C ALA A 61 -8.45 16.26 -1.81
N PRO A 62 -9.00 15.26 -1.09
CA PRO A 62 -8.69 15.07 0.33
C PRO A 62 -7.20 14.92 0.65
N TYR A 63 -6.38 14.31 -0.22
CA TYR A 63 -4.93 14.21 -0.01
C TYR A 63 -4.25 15.58 0.01
N GLN A 64 -4.53 16.42 -0.99
CA GLN A 64 -3.96 17.76 -1.05
C GLN A 64 -4.41 18.64 0.11
N ARG A 65 -5.67 18.52 0.54
CA ARG A 65 -6.18 19.24 1.72
C ARG A 65 -5.46 18.80 3.00
N ALA A 66 -5.32 17.49 3.21
CA ALA A 66 -4.60 16.95 4.36
C ALA A 66 -3.14 17.42 4.39
N PHE A 67 -2.46 17.35 3.24
CA PHE A 67 -1.08 17.81 3.13
C PHE A 67 -0.93 19.31 3.41
N ALA A 68 -1.83 20.15 2.87
CA ALA A 68 -1.81 21.59 3.10
C ALA A 68 -2.11 21.97 4.56
N ASP A 69 -3.02 21.25 5.23
CA ASP A 69 -3.45 21.47 6.62
C ASP A 69 -2.53 20.86 7.69
N SER A 70 -1.44 20.19 7.27
CA SER A 70 -0.47 19.54 8.16
C SER A 70 0.85 20.29 8.20
N ASP A 71 1.48 20.42 9.37
CA ASP A 71 2.79 21.07 9.50
C ASP A 71 3.97 20.15 9.13
N VAL A 72 3.77 18.83 9.24
CA VAL A 72 4.80 17.80 9.06
C VAL A 72 4.22 16.66 8.21
N LEU A 73 5.04 16.12 7.31
CA LEU A 73 4.74 14.85 6.63
C LEU A 73 5.40 13.70 7.40
N VAL A 74 4.66 12.62 7.65
CA VAL A 74 5.21 11.40 8.26
C VAL A 74 5.06 10.26 7.27
N LEU A 75 6.17 9.59 6.94
CA LEU A 75 6.23 8.42 6.05
C LEU A 75 6.69 7.19 6.84
N GLU A 76 6.59 6.00 6.25
CA GLU A 76 7.00 4.75 6.91
C GLU A 76 8.52 4.76 7.15
N THR A 77 9.30 4.77 6.07
CA THR A 77 10.77 4.79 6.11
C THR A 77 11.33 5.77 5.09
N GLU A 78 12.58 6.20 5.29
CA GLU A 78 13.32 6.92 4.26
C GLU A 78 13.78 5.93 3.18
N LEU A 79 13.21 6.06 1.97
CA LEU A 79 13.57 5.19 0.86
C LEU A 79 14.96 5.55 0.28
N PRO A 80 15.77 4.55 -0.13
CA PRO A 80 17.07 4.78 -0.75
C PRO A 80 17.01 5.62 -2.03
N LYS A 81 17.74 6.75 -2.03
CA LYS A 81 17.79 7.70 -3.17
C LYS A 81 18.94 7.46 -4.14
N THR A 82 19.99 6.74 -3.73
CA THR A 82 21.18 6.49 -4.55
C THR A 82 21.27 5.01 -4.95
N PRO A 83 21.88 4.69 -6.11
CA PRO A 83 22.09 3.30 -6.50
C PRO A 83 22.86 2.49 -5.46
N GLN A 84 23.82 3.11 -4.76
CA GLN A 84 24.55 2.47 -3.68
C GLN A 84 23.63 2.11 -2.50
N ALA A 85 22.83 3.06 -2.02
CA ALA A 85 21.91 2.81 -0.91
C ALA A 85 20.82 1.79 -1.29
N GLN A 86 20.38 1.79 -2.55
CA GLN A 86 19.46 0.78 -3.09
C GLN A 86 20.10 -0.61 -3.06
N GLN A 87 21.36 -0.73 -3.47
CA GLN A 87 22.09 -2.00 -3.43
C GLN A 87 22.30 -2.49 -1.99
N GLU A 88 22.59 -1.57 -1.06
CA GLU A 88 22.70 -1.87 0.37
C GLU A 88 21.37 -2.40 0.92
N PHE A 89 20.24 -1.74 0.60
CA PHE A 89 18.92 -2.21 0.98
C PHE A 89 18.59 -3.60 0.40
N ILE A 90 18.83 -3.81 -0.89
CA ILE A 90 18.64 -5.11 -1.55
C ILE A 90 19.50 -6.20 -0.90
N SER A 91 20.71 -5.87 -0.44
CA SER A 91 21.58 -6.83 0.25
C SER A 91 21.01 -7.30 1.59
N MET A 92 20.20 -6.47 2.27
CA MET A 92 19.54 -6.84 3.53
C MET A 92 18.40 -7.85 3.32
N LEU A 93 17.92 -8.00 2.08
CA LEU A 93 16.86 -8.95 1.70
C LEU A 93 17.42 -10.33 1.29
N GLN A 94 18.72 -10.55 1.49
CA GLN A 94 19.39 -11.84 1.28
C GLN A 94 19.55 -12.60 2.60
N TYR A 95 19.59 -13.93 2.52
CA TYR A 95 19.97 -14.77 3.64
C TYR A 95 21.40 -14.50 4.08
N SER A 96 21.56 -14.13 5.36
CA SER A 96 22.86 -13.91 6.00
C SER A 96 23.49 -15.19 6.56
N ASP A 97 22.71 -16.26 6.69
CA ASP A 97 23.10 -17.55 7.26
C ASP A 97 23.47 -18.61 6.20
N GLY A 98 23.51 -18.21 4.93
CA GLY A 98 23.86 -19.09 3.81
C GLY A 98 22.71 -19.95 3.29
N ARG A 99 21.48 -19.79 3.80
CA ARG A 99 20.30 -20.42 3.21
C ARG A 99 20.10 -20.02 1.75
N THR A 100 19.42 -20.88 1.01
CA THR A 100 18.98 -20.59 -0.35
C THR A 100 17.51 -20.93 -0.57
N LEU A 101 16.91 -20.33 -1.60
CA LEU A 101 15.55 -20.66 -2.04
C LEU A 101 15.38 -22.17 -2.31
N GLN A 102 16.40 -22.83 -2.87
CA GLN A 102 16.37 -24.29 -3.10
C GLN A 102 16.30 -25.11 -1.80
N GLN A 103 16.83 -24.58 -0.70
CA GLN A 103 16.82 -25.25 0.60
C GLN A 103 15.54 -25.00 1.38
N VAL A 104 14.94 -23.81 1.24
CA VAL A 104 13.74 -23.43 2.00
C VAL A 104 12.43 -23.77 1.31
N LEU A 105 12.42 -23.92 -0.02
CA LEU A 105 11.23 -24.29 -0.77
C LEU A 105 11.21 -25.80 -1.06
N SER A 106 10.02 -26.39 -1.12
CA SER A 106 9.86 -27.72 -1.68
C SER A 106 10.21 -27.75 -3.17
N ALA A 107 10.55 -28.93 -3.68
CA ALA A 107 10.92 -29.10 -5.09
C ALA A 107 9.80 -28.64 -6.05
N ASP A 108 8.54 -28.82 -5.67
CA ASP A 108 7.39 -28.42 -6.49
C ASP A 108 7.20 -26.91 -6.51
N VAL A 109 7.32 -26.22 -5.37
CA VAL A 109 7.22 -24.75 -5.30
C VAL A 109 8.43 -24.09 -5.96
N TYR A 110 9.62 -24.63 -5.73
CA TYR A 110 10.85 -24.16 -6.38
C TYR A 110 10.74 -24.20 -7.91
N ARG A 111 10.19 -25.29 -8.47
CA ARG A 111 9.95 -25.42 -9.91
C ARG A 111 8.94 -24.41 -10.42
N GLN A 112 7.81 -24.22 -9.72
CA GLN A 112 6.80 -23.22 -10.11
C GLN A 112 7.38 -21.81 -10.12
N LEU A 113 8.19 -21.46 -9.11
CA LEU A 113 8.89 -20.19 -9.06
C LEU A 113 9.89 -20.05 -10.21
N ALA A 114 10.63 -21.11 -10.54
CA ALA A 114 11.58 -21.09 -11.66
C ALA A 114 10.87 -20.87 -13.00
N ASP A 115 9.73 -21.53 -13.22
CA ASP A 115 8.91 -21.38 -14.42
C ASP A 115 8.36 -19.96 -14.54
N TYR A 116 7.81 -19.41 -13.44
CA TYR A 116 7.34 -18.02 -13.39
C TYR A 116 8.46 -17.02 -13.72
N LEU A 117 9.62 -17.13 -13.07
CA LEU A 117 10.73 -16.21 -13.31
C LEU A 117 11.24 -16.29 -14.74
N THR A 118 11.37 -17.52 -15.28
CA THR A 118 11.83 -17.73 -16.66
C THR A 118 10.86 -17.12 -17.67
N ALA A 119 9.54 -17.29 -17.47
CA ALA A 119 8.52 -16.66 -18.31
C ALA A 119 8.58 -15.13 -18.27
N ASN A 120 9.14 -14.56 -17.21
CA ASN A 120 9.31 -13.12 -17.00
C ASN A 120 10.76 -12.63 -17.26
N GLY A 121 11.61 -13.45 -17.87
CA GLY A 121 12.98 -13.07 -18.25
C GLY A 121 13.99 -13.03 -17.11
N ALA A 122 13.66 -13.60 -15.95
CA ALA A 122 14.54 -13.73 -14.79
C ALA A 122 15.01 -15.19 -14.61
N ASN A 123 16.16 -15.37 -13.96
CA ASN A 123 16.75 -16.68 -13.69
C ASN A 123 16.82 -16.93 -12.19
N LEU A 124 16.14 -17.98 -11.71
CA LEU A 124 16.11 -18.33 -10.28
C LEU A 124 17.50 -18.64 -9.70
N ASN A 125 18.47 -19.04 -10.53
CA ASN A 125 19.84 -19.28 -10.07
C ASN A 125 20.53 -17.98 -9.61
N ASP A 126 20.20 -16.83 -10.21
CA ASP A 126 20.74 -15.53 -9.81
C ASP A 126 20.10 -15.03 -8.51
N LEU A 127 18.97 -15.63 -8.13
CA LEU A 127 18.17 -15.22 -6.98
C LEU A 127 18.29 -16.14 -5.76
N GLN A 128 19.15 -17.17 -5.81
CA GLN A 128 19.20 -18.22 -4.78
C GLN A 128 19.34 -17.71 -3.36
N ARG A 129 20.09 -16.62 -3.16
CA ARG A 129 20.39 -16.07 -1.83
C ARG A 129 19.32 -15.12 -1.31
N PHE A 130 18.31 -14.79 -2.10
CA PHE A 130 17.26 -13.87 -1.68
C PHE A 130 16.17 -14.58 -0.88
N THR A 131 15.54 -13.82 0.00
CA THR A 131 14.39 -14.26 0.79
C THR A 131 13.11 -14.33 -0.07
N PRO A 132 12.11 -15.13 0.32
CA PRO A 132 10.78 -15.10 -0.30
C PRO A 132 10.18 -13.69 -0.34
N GLY A 133 10.40 -12.87 0.69
CA GLY A 133 9.96 -11.47 0.68
C GLY A 133 10.56 -10.62 -0.45
N PHE A 134 11.84 -10.79 -0.78
CA PHE A 134 12.42 -10.16 -1.96
C PHE A 134 11.77 -10.66 -3.26
N ILE A 135 11.50 -11.96 -3.34
CA ILE A 135 10.84 -12.55 -4.50
C ILE A 135 9.44 -11.95 -4.70
N LEU A 136 8.69 -11.71 -3.62
CA LEU A 136 7.41 -10.98 -3.67
C LEU A 136 7.58 -9.56 -4.22
N MET A 137 8.59 -8.82 -3.75
CA MET A 137 8.86 -7.47 -4.26
C MET A 137 9.16 -7.49 -5.77
N LEU A 138 10.01 -8.42 -6.20
CA LEU A 138 10.36 -8.59 -7.62
C LEU A 138 9.13 -8.96 -8.46
N ALA A 139 8.33 -9.93 -8.02
CA ALA A 139 7.11 -10.34 -8.70
C ALA A 139 6.11 -9.18 -8.80
N THR A 140 5.92 -8.43 -7.70
CA THR A 140 5.05 -7.24 -7.67
C THR A 140 5.51 -6.20 -8.68
N GLN A 141 6.81 -5.94 -8.79
CA GLN A 141 7.38 -5.02 -9.78
C GLN A 141 7.11 -5.50 -11.22
N ILE A 142 7.34 -6.79 -11.50
CA ILE A 142 7.11 -7.40 -12.82
C ILE A 142 5.63 -7.29 -13.21
N GLU A 143 4.71 -7.69 -12.33
CA GLU A 143 3.28 -7.67 -12.62
C GLU A 143 2.76 -6.23 -12.78
N SER A 144 3.22 -5.30 -11.93
CA SER A 144 2.85 -3.88 -12.04
C SER A 144 3.29 -3.30 -13.40
N GLN A 145 4.49 -3.63 -13.87
CA GLN A 145 4.97 -3.21 -15.19
C GLN A 145 4.13 -3.76 -16.34
N LYS A 146 3.70 -5.03 -16.28
CA LYS A 146 2.85 -5.64 -17.33
C LYS A 146 1.52 -4.91 -17.49
N ILE A 147 0.94 -4.41 -16.39
CA ILE A 147 -0.34 -3.70 -16.40
C ILE A 147 -0.19 -2.18 -16.49
N GLY A 148 1.02 -1.68 -16.71
CA GLY A 148 1.28 -0.24 -16.89
C GLY A 148 1.26 0.59 -15.60
N ILE A 149 1.33 -0.06 -14.43
CA ILE A 149 1.51 0.58 -13.13
C ILE A 149 3.01 0.68 -12.87
N ALA A 150 3.59 1.81 -13.30
CA ALA A 150 5.03 2.09 -13.13
C ALA A 150 5.28 3.56 -12.77
N GLY A 151 4.24 4.29 -12.39
CA GLY A 151 4.33 5.68 -11.96
C GLY A 151 4.73 5.80 -10.49
N GLU A 152 4.91 7.04 -10.09
CA GLU A 152 5.18 7.43 -8.71
C GLU A 152 3.98 7.08 -7.79
N GLY A 153 4.29 6.60 -6.59
CA GLY A 153 3.32 6.37 -5.53
C GLY A 153 2.86 7.64 -4.80
N VAL A 154 1.89 7.48 -3.89
CA VAL A 154 1.39 8.58 -3.06
C VAL A 154 2.49 9.12 -2.14
N ASP A 155 3.27 8.22 -1.55
CA ASP A 155 4.38 8.52 -0.64
C ASP A 155 5.49 9.32 -1.32
N ALA A 156 6.01 8.85 -2.45
CA ALA A 156 7.05 9.53 -3.21
C ALA A 156 6.55 10.90 -3.70
N TYR A 157 5.30 10.97 -4.19
CA TYR A 157 4.69 12.22 -4.63
C TYR A 157 4.67 13.26 -3.49
N PHE A 158 4.18 12.89 -2.31
CA PHE A 158 4.13 13.81 -1.17
C PHE A 158 5.49 14.08 -0.54
N GLN A 159 6.44 13.14 -0.60
CA GLN A 159 7.82 13.38 -0.22
C GLN A 159 8.42 14.49 -1.07
N GLN A 160 8.27 14.41 -2.41
CA GLN A 160 8.77 15.43 -3.32
C GLN A 160 8.10 16.80 -3.09
N GLN A 161 6.78 16.82 -2.84
CA GLN A 161 6.07 18.05 -2.48
C GLN A 161 6.56 18.65 -1.16
N ALA A 162 6.83 17.82 -0.15
CA ALA A 162 7.35 18.26 1.14
C ALA A 162 8.76 18.84 1.01
N GLU A 163 9.64 18.17 0.27
CA GLU A 163 11.00 18.65 -0.04
C GLU A 163 10.95 20.02 -0.75
N ASN A 164 10.06 20.17 -1.75
CA ASN A 164 9.89 21.43 -2.48
C ASN A 164 9.31 22.57 -1.63
N ALA A 165 8.48 22.23 -0.65
CA ALA A 165 7.85 23.18 0.26
C ALA A 165 8.66 23.42 1.54
N GLU A 166 9.85 22.82 1.66
CA GLU A 166 10.67 22.81 2.88
C GLU A 166 9.88 22.33 4.12
N LYS A 167 8.88 21.47 3.91
CA LYS A 167 8.06 20.88 4.97
C LYS A 167 8.87 19.76 5.66
N PRO A 168 8.97 19.75 7.00
CA PRO A 168 9.64 18.66 7.70
C PRO A 168 9.04 17.30 7.35
N ILE A 169 9.92 16.32 7.14
CA ILE A 169 9.56 14.92 6.88
C ILE A 169 10.11 14.07 8.01
N TRP A 170 9.24 13.32 8.67
CA TRP A 170 9.60 12.33 9.69
C TRP A 170 9.29 10.92 9.19
N PHE A 171 9.95 9.94 9.80
CA PHE A 171 9.79 8.54 9.46
C PHE A 171 9.34 7.75 10.70
N LEU A 172 8.42 6.82 10.51
CA LEU A 172 7.92 5.94 11.57
C LEU A 172 8.95 4.89 11.98
N GLU A 173 9.77 4.46 11.02
CA GLU A 173 10.75 3.41 11.21
C GLU A 173 12.06 3.67 10.47
N ALA A 174 13.10 2.94 10.90
CA ALA A 174 14.39 2.93 10.23
C ALA A 174 14.35 1.98 9.02
N LEU A 175 15.10 2.32 7.97
CA LEU A 175 15.21 1.48 6.77
C LEU A 175 15.65 0.04 7.06
N SER A 176 16.49 -0.17 8.07
CA SER A 176 16.91 -1.51 8.49
C SER A 176 15.76 -2.35 9.07
N TYR A 177 14.80 -1.70 9.74
CA TYR A 177 13.62 -2.38 10.26
C TYR A 177 12.66 -2.75 9.12
N GLN A 178 12.43 -1.84 8.17
CA GLN A 178 11.66 -2.14 6.96
C GLN A 178 12.25 -3.35 6.22
N ALA A 179 13.57 -3.36 6.02
CA ALA A 179 14.27 -4.46 5.35
C ALA A 179 14.13 -5.77 6.13
N GLN A 180 14.21 -5.73 7.46
CA GLN A 180 14.01 -6.90 8.31
C GLN A 180 12.59 -7.46 8.14
N VAL A 181 11.56 -6.63 8.28
CA VAL A 181 10.16 -7.07 8.11
C VAL A 181 9.94 -7.71 6.75
N LEU A 182 10.48 -7.11 5.69
CA LEU A 182 10.41 -7.65 4.34
C LEU A 182 11.16 -8.98 4.20
N ALA A 183 12.37 -9.08 4.74
CA ALA A 183 13.18 -10.31 4.67
C ALA A 183 12.55 -11.48 5.44
N GLU A 184 11.77 -11.19 6.48
CA GLU A 184 11.07 -12.18 7.32
C GLU A 184 9.71 -12.61 6.74
N LEU A 185 9.22 -11.97 5.66
CA LEU A 185 7.97 -12.37 5.02
C LEU A 185 8.03 -13.82 4.51
N GLY A 186 7.03 -14.60 4.90
CA GLY A 186 6.93 -16.02 4.56
C GLY A 186 7.81 -16.94 5.43
N GLN A 187 8.56 -16.43 6.40
CA GLN A 187 9.38 -17.26 7.27
C GLN A 187 8.52 -18.30 8.02
N GLY A 188 8.90 -19.57 7.89
CA GLY A 188 8.18 -20.70 8.50
C GLY A 188 6.95 -21.18 7.73
N ASP A 189 6.61 -20.52 6.61
CA ASP A 189 5.56 -20.94 5.68
C ASP A 189 5.94 -20.56 4.23
N GLU A 190 7.22 -20.79 3.88
CA GLU A 190 7.84 -20.27 2.66
C GLU A 190 7.13 -20.80 1.40
N ASP A 191 6.71 -22.06 1.43
CA ASP A 191 5.98 -22.70 0.33
C ASP A 191 4.62 -22.05 0.07
N ASP A 192 3.75 -21.93 1.09
CA ASP A 192 2.42 -21.32 0.92
C ASP A 192 2.53 -19.85 0.53
N PHE A 193 3.50 -19.14 1.11
CA PHE A 193 3.77 -17.74 0.78
C PHE A 193 4.11 -17.57 -0.71
N VAL A 194 5.05 -18.38 -1.24
CA VAL A 194 5.44 -18.31 -2.65
C VAL A 194 4.29 -18.79 -3.55
N VAL A 195 3.56 -19.84 -3.18
CA VAL A 195 2.42 -20.32 -3.99
C VAL A 195 1.34 -19.26 -4.12
N ARG A 196 0.98 -18.55 -3.03
CA ARG A 196 -0.01 -17.47 -3.07
C ARG A 196 0.44 -16.28 -3.90
N MET A 197 1.73 -15.98 -3.89
CA MET A 197 2.30 -14.93 -4.74
C MET A 197 2.19 -15.28 -6.23
N LEU A 198 2.26 -16.57 -6.59
CA LEU A 198 2.20 -17.04 -7.97
C LEU A 198 0.76 -17.23 -8.51
N ALA A 199 -0.25 -17.19 -7.65
CA ALA A 199 -1.65 -17.43 -7.98
C ALA A 199 -2.38 -16.18 -8.49
#